data_AF-A0A2D5B9S9-F1
#
_entry.id   AF-A0A2D5B9S9-F1
#
_cell.length_a   1.000
_cell.length_b   1.000
_cell.length_c   1.000
_cell.angle_alpha   90.00
_cell.angle_beta   90.00
_cell.angle_gamma   90.00
#
_symmetry.space_group_name_H-M   'P 1'
#
loop_
_entity.id
_entity.type
_entity.pdbx_description
1 polymer ?
#
loop_
_entity_poly.entity_id
_entity_poly.type
_entity_poly.pdbx_seq_one_letter_code
_entity_poly.pdbx_strand_id
1 'polypeptide(L)'
;MTLIAVSIMVSDPAEIEEAVREAVVAHEAGADLIEWRVDELANVDDASAMATLIEQSPCACILTVRSEDEGGRFDGEPVDLADILDAVRATNAVPRYIDIEYASWSECDELRAAWSGWSQTDAGLILSMHDIEGRPEDLLRTVELMAGVDEASVRKFAWRARSVRDNIEAMHLLEASTGPSIALCMGDAGLPSRILAGPAGGFLTFASSSRGRTAPGQCDIGTMLDQYRVRQLTGATRLYGIIGSPIEHSLSPLVHNAGFKEAGFDGVFLPLPVAPGWESFKATLSSLLAEPSLPFRGFSITVPHKEHALRYVLEHEGEATEIAQRARAANTIVVREDGTLVADNTDAPAIVETVGLEASGSRFAVLGAGGAARAVVAGLLQAGGRVDVFNRTPDRAESLVESMDDPMCTLGDLDEVSGYDVVINTTTVGMAGDPDADRTPIELLGLRNWMLEDAQVVYECVYAPRRTPLVELAESLGTSVVTGDAMFLAQARRQFEIWTGAAAPIELWRQLID
;
A
#
# COMPACT_ATOMS: atom_id res chain seq x y z
N MET A 1 -10.99 -18.72 11.47
CA MET A 1 -9.68 -18.17 11.06
C MET A 1 -9.65 -18.21 9.56
N THR A 2 -9.35 -17.09 8.92
CA THR A 2 -9.23 -17.00 7.46
C THR A 2 -7.99 -17.73 6.99
N LEU A 3 -8.15 -18.53 5.95
CA LEU A 3 -7.06 -19.29 5.35
C LEU A 3 -6.21 -18.37 4.45
N ILE A 4 -4.95 -18.74 4.23
CA ILE A 4 -4.06 -18.08 3.28
C ILE A 4 -3.69 -19.07 2.18
N ALA A 5 -4.09 -18.77 0.94
CA ALA A 5 -3.63 -19.48 -0.25
C ALA A 5 -2.45 -18.76 -0.89
N VAL A 6 -1.46 -19.53 -1.37
CA VAL A 6 -0.42 -19.03 -2.26
C VAL A 6 -0.67 -19.56 -3.66
N SER A 7 -0.80 -18.64 -4.61
CA SER A 7 -1.00 -18.97 -6.03
C SER A 7 0.32 -19.23 -6.74
N ILE A 8 0.40 -20.32 -7.49
CA ILE A 8 1.57 -20.71 -8.29
C ILE A 8 1.10 -21.02 -9.70
N MET A 9 1.66 -20.30 -10.68
CA MET A 9 1.42 -20.55 -12.10
C MET A 9 2.28 -21.73 -12.56
N VAL A 10 1.70 -22.68 -13.29
CA VAL A 10 2.41 -23.76 -13.96
C VAL A 10 1.98 -23.78 -15.42
N SER A 11 2.92 -23.52 -16.31
CA SER A 11 2.65 -23.32 -17.73
C SER A 11 3.01 -24.54 -18.58
N ASP A 12 4.00 -25.32 -18.14
CA ASP A 12 4.52 -26.48 -18.88
C ASP A 12 4.75 -27.68 -17.94
N PRO A 13 4.52 -28.93 -18.38
CA PRO A 13 4.80 -30.12 -17.57
C PRO A 13 6.24 -30.18 -17.02
N ALA A 14 7.22 -29.59 -17.69
CA ALA A 14 8.61 -29.52 -17.25
C ALA A 14 8.81 -28.63 -16.00
N GLU A 15 7.88 -27.74 -15.69
CA GLU A 15 7.96 -26.81 -14.55
C GLU A 15 7.44 -27.41 -13.24
N ILE A 16 6.78 -28.58 -13.28
CA ILE A 16 6.12 -29.20 -12.12
C ILE A 16 7.08 -29.35 -10.93
N GLU A 17 8.30 -29.85 -11.15
CA GLU A 17 9.27 -30.06 -10.06
C GLU A 17 9.67 -28.74 -9.39
N GLU A 18 9.79 -27.66 -10.17
CA GLU A 18 10.06 -26.33 -9.64
C GLU A 18 8.86 -25.75 -8.89
N ALA A 19 7.66 -25.88 -9.45
CA ALA A 19 6.42 -25.43 -8.85
C ALA A 19 6.12 -26.14 -7.51
N VAL A 20 6.36 -27.45 -7.42
CA VAL A 20 6.24 -28.23 -6.16
C VAL A 20 7.25 -27.75 -5.12
N ARG A 21 8.49 -27.46 -5.50
CA ARG A 21 9.48 -26.89 -4.56
C ARG A 21 9.06 -25.52 -4.06
N GLU A 22 8.50 -24.68 -4.93
CA GLU A 22 7.95 -23.38 -4.54
C GLU A 22 6.77 -23.52 -3.59
N ALA A 23 5.87 -24.48 -3.83
CA ALA A 23 4.77 -24.79 -2.94
C ALA A 23 5.25 -25.23 -1.55
N VAL A 24 6.29 -26.06 -1.46
CA VAL A 24 6.89 -26.47 -0.18
C VAL A 24 7.38 -25.25 0.59
N VAL A 25 8.12 -24.35 -0.07
CA VAL A 25 8.60 -23.10 0.55
C VAL A 25 7.43 -22.23 1.01
N ALA A 26 6.37 -22.10 0.21
CA ALA A 26 5.18 -21.36 0.59
C ALA A 26 4.45 -21.97 1.81
N HIS A 27 4.34 -23.30 1.86
CA HIS A 27 3.75 -24.00 2.99
C HIS A 27 4.59 -23.86 4.27
N GLU A 28 5.91 -24.00 4.18
CA GLU A 28 6.84 -23.77 5.30
C GLU A 28 6.79 -22.32 5.79
N ALA A 29 6.54 -21.37 4.89
CA ALA A 29 6.32 -19.96 5.24
C ALA A 29 4.94 -19.70 5.88
N GLY A 30 4.03 -20.68 5.89
CA GLY A 30 2.74 -20.62 6.58
C GLY A 30 1.51 -20.55 5.68
N ALA A 31 1.60 -20.97 4.41
CA ALA A 31 0.44 -21.10 3.54
C ALA A 31 -0.45 -22.25 4.00
N ASP A 32 -1.75 -22.01 4.12
CA ASP A 32 -2.72 -23.05 4.47
C ASP A 32 -3.14 -23.86 3.22
N LEU A 33 -3.11 -23.21 2.04
CA LEU A 33 -3.40 -23.83 0.75
C LEU A 33 -2.44 -23.38 -0.35
N ILE A 34 -2.33 -24.22 -1.39
CA ILE A 34 -1.68 -23.88 -2.66
C ILE A 34 -2.73 -23.79 -3.76
N GLU A 35 -2.82 -22.67 -4.47
CA GLU A 35 -3.62 -22.56 -5.69
C GLU A 35 -2.72 -22.84 -6.90
N TRP A 36 -2.95 -23.98 -7.54
CA TRP A 36 -2.32 -24.33 -8.81
C TRP A 36 -3.09 -23.64 -9.95
N ARG A 37 -2.46 -22.61 -10.53
CA ARG A 37 -2.95 -21.93 -11.72
C ARG A 37 -2.36 -22.63 -12.95
N VAL A 38 -3.17 -23.47 -13.57
CA VAL A 38 -2.78 -24.38 -14.66
C VAL A 38 -3.35 -23.93 -16.00
N ASP A 39 -3.64 -22.63 -16.14
CA ASP A 39 -4.33 -22.03 -17.28
C ASP A 39 -3.75 -22.46 -18.66
N GLU A 40 -2.43 -22.48 -18.80
CA GLU A 40 -1.74 -22.88 -20.04
C GLU A 40 -1.47 -24.41 -20.12
N LEU A 41 -1.53 -25.11 -18.98
CA LEU A 41 -1.42 -26.57 -18.88
C LEU A 41 -2.78 -27.27 -19.03
N ALA A 42 -3.86 -26.50 -19.15
CA ALA A 42 -5.24 -26.97 -19.16
C ALA A 42 -5.57 -27.65 -20.49
N ASN A 43 -5.07 -28.88 -20.65
CA ASN A 43 -5.34 -29.77 -21.77
C ASN A 43 -5.62 -31.19 -21.24
N VAL A 44 -6.48 -31.93 -21.92
CA VAL A 44 -6.80 -33.33 -21.61
C VAL A 44 -5.54 -34.21 -21.60
N ASP A 45 -4.62 -33.98 -22.54
CA ASP A 45 -3.37 -34.75 -22.65
C ASP A 45 -2.43 -34.52 -21.44
N ASP A 46 -2.58 -33.38 -20.75
CA ASP A 46 -1.78 -32.97 -19.60
C ASP A 46 -2.47 -33.25 -18.26
N ALA A 47 -3.59 -34.00 -18.25
CA ALA A 47 -4.29 -34.39 -17.02
C ALA A 47 -3.38 -35.11 -16.00
N SER A 48 -2.39 -35.87 -16.48
CA SER A 48 -1.39 -36.53 -15.62
C SER A 48 -0.43 -35.55 -14.94
N ALA A 49 -0.10 -34.44 -15.60
CA ALA A 49 0.71 -33.35 -15.04
C ALA A 49 -0.07 -32.63 -13.92
N MET A 50 -1.34 -32.29 -14.17
CA MET A 50 -2.23 -31.72 -13.16
C MET A 50 -2.42 -32.65 -11.96
N ALA A 51 -2.61 -33.95 -12.20
CA ALA A 51 -2.68 -34.96 -11.14
C ALA A 51 -1.41 -34.99 -10.28
N THR A 52 -0.23 -34.88 -10.90
CA THR A 52 1.06 -34.82 -10.21
C THR A 52 1.14 -33.60 -9.28
N LEU A 53 0.69 -32.42 -9.72
CA LEU A 53 0.65 -31.20 -8.88
C LEU A 53 -0.28 -31.37 -7.66
N ILE A 54 -1.43 -32.04 -7.84
CA ILE A 54 -2.38 -32.31 -6.77
C ILE A 54 -1.77 -33.27 -5.75
N GLU A 55 -1.22 -34.40 -6.21
CA GLU A 55 -0.68 -35.44 -5.35
C GLU A 55 0.59 -35.01 -4.59
N GLN A 56 1.43 -34.18 -5.22
CA GLN A 56 2.68 -33.69 -4.63
C GLN A 56 2.52 -32.36 -3.89
N SER A 57 1.29 -31.82 -3.81
CA SER A 57 1.07 -30.59 -3.04
C SER A 57 1.40 -30.81 -1.55
N PRO A 58 2.16 -29.92 -0.90
CA PRO A 58 2.57 -30.10 0.50
C PRO A 58 1.42 -29.91 1.49
N CYS A 59 0.32 -29.28 1.06
CA CYS A 59 -0.90 -29.07 1.84
C CYS A 59 -2.13 -29.14 0.93
N ALA A 60 -3.31 -28.80 1.45
CA ALA A 60 -4.53 -28.80 0.66
C ALA A 60 -4.40 -27.82 -0.53
N CYS A 61 -4.81 -28.24 -1.73
CA CYS A 61 -4.68 -27.42 -2.93
C CYS A 61 -6.00 -27.04 -3.58
N ILE A 62 -5.96 -25.94 -4.33
CA ILE A 62 -7.01 -25.46 -5.23
C ILE A 62 -6.52 -25.69 -6.65
N LEU A 63 -7.26 -26.43 -7.47
CA LEU A 63 -7.01 -26.52 -8.91
C LEU A 63 -7.80 -25.40 -9.60
N THR A 64 -7.11 -24.53 -10.35
CA THR A 64 -7.74 -23.39 -11.03
C THR A 64 -7.31 -23.34 -12.49
N VAL A 65 -8.29 -23.31 -13.38
CA VAL A 65 -8.13 -22.98 -14.80
C VAL A 65 -8.84 -21.65 -15.01
N ARG A 66 -8.08 -20.57 -15.27
CA ARG A 66 -8.63 -19.22 -15.46
C ARG A 66 -8.62 -18.84 -16.94
N SER A 67 -9.77 -18.43 -17.46
CA SER A 67 -9.95 -17.94 -18.83
C SER A 67 -9.24 -16.62 -19.08
N GLU A 68 -8.94 -16.31 -20.35
CA GLU A 68 -8.40 -15.00 -20.73
C GLU A 68 -9.33 -13.84 -20.32
N ASP A 69 -10.65 -14.02 -20.43
CA ASP A 69 -11.67 -13.02 -20.08
C ASP A 69 -11.64 -12.65 -18.59
N GLU A 70 -11.32 -13.60 -17.71
CA GLU A 70 -11.20 -13.40 -16.27
C GLU A 70 -9.74 -13.20 -15.78
N GLY A 71 -8.80 -12.90 -16.71
CA GLY A 71 -7.42 -12.54 -16.38
C GLY A 71 -6.45 -13.72 -16.21
N GLY A 72 -6.78 -14.87 -16.78
CA GLY A 72 -5.92 -16.03 -16.94
C GLY A 72 -5.34 -16.14 -18.34
N ARG A 73 -5.09 -17.38 -18.77
CA ARG A 73 -4.47 -17.69 -20.08
C ARG A 73 -5.11 -18.89 -20.79
N PHE A 74 -6.22 -19.41 -20.26
CA PHE A 74 -6.97 -20.47 -20.91
C PHE A 74 -7.86 -19.87 -22.01
N ASP A 75 -7.69 -20.35 -23.24
CA ASP A 75 -8.41 -19.89 -24.44
C ASP A 75 -9.47 -20.89 -24.95
N GLY A 76 -9.72 -21.96 -24.19
CA GLY A 76 -10.71 -22.98 -24.50
C GLY A 76 -12.14 -22.62 -24.08
N GLU A 77 -13.10 -23.37 -24.58
CA GLU A 77 -14.52 -23.20 -24.27
C GLU A 77 -14.89 -23.93 -22.95
N PRO A 78 -16.03 -23.59 -22.31
CA PRO A 78 -16.48 -24.28 -21.09
C PRO A 78 -16.60 -25.81 -21.21
N VAL A 79 -16.86 -26.31 -22.43
CA VAL A 79 -16.90 -27.76 -22.70
C VAL A 79 -15.51 -28.40 -22.65
N ASP A 80 -14.47 -27.68 -23.09
CA ASP A 80 -13.08 -28.17 -23.01
C ASP A 80 -12.66 -28.27 -21.54
N LEU A 81 -13.07 -27.31 -20.70
CA LEU A 81 -12.88 -27.38 -19.25
C LEU A 81 -13.58 -28.61 -18.64
N ALA A 82 -14.78 -28.97 -19.11
CA ALA A 82 -15.47 -30.18 -18.67
C ALA A 82 -14.68 -31.45 -18.98
N ASP A 83 -14.14 -31.55 -20.20
CA ASP A 83 -13.31 -32.68 -20.63
C ASP A 83 -12.01 -32.78 -19.82
N ILE A 84 -11.37 -31.65 -19.53
CA ILE A 84 -10.17 -31.57 -18.67
C ILE A 84 -10.48 -32.05 -17.26
N LEU A 85 -11.58 -31.58 -16.66
CA LEU A 85 -11.99 -31.99 -15.31
C LEU A 85 -12.30 -33.49 -15.25
N ASP A 86 -12.94 -34.06 -16.26
CA ASP A 86 -13.19 -35.50 -16.33
C ASP A 86 -11.89 -36.30 -16.49
N ALA A 87 -10.94 -35.81 -17.31
CA ALA A 87 -9.63 -36.43 -17.50
C ALA A 87 -8.79 -36.41 -16.21
N VAL A 88 -8.76 -35.30 -15.49
CA VAL A 88 -8.08 -35.20 -14.18
C VAL A 88 -8.76 -36.11 -13.17
N ARG A 89 -10.10 -36.15 -13.11
CA ARG A 89 -10.83 -37.05 -12.18
C ARG A 89 -10.48 -38.52 -12.43
N ALA A 90 -10.30 -38.92 -13.68
CA ALA A 90 -9.95 -40.29 -14.05
C ALA A 90 -8.59 -40.75 -13.50
N THR A 91 -7.70 -39.82 -13.14
CA THR A 91 -6.43 -40.12 -12.46
C THR A 91 -6.59 -40.50 -10.98
N ASN A 92 -7.75 -40.18 -10.37
CA ASN A 92 -8.05 -40.27 -8.94
C ASN A 92 -7.30 -39.27 -8.04
N ALA A 93 -6.58 -38.31 -8.62
CA ALA A 93 -6.05 -37.18 -7.87
C ALA A 93 -7.21 -36.21 -7.53
N VAL A 94 -7.44 -35.97 -6.23
CA VAL A 94 -8.55 -35.15 -5.74
C VAL A 94 -8.00 -33.90 -5.04
N PRO A 95 -8.16 -32.70 -5.63
CA PRO A 95 -7.79 -31.46 -4.95
C PRO A 95 -8.80 -31.14 -3.84
N ARG A 96 -8.44 -30.25 -2.92
CA ARG A 96 -9.39 -29.83 -1.88
C ARG A 96 -10.48 -28.95 -2.46
N TYR A 97 -10.13 -28.09 -3.40
CA TYR A 97 -11.07 -27.25 -4.13
C TYR A 97 -10.78 -27.24 -5.63
N ILE A 98 -11.83 -27.05 -6.42
CA ILE A 98 -11.73 -26.72 -7.84
C ILE A 98 -12.39 -25.35 -8.01
N ASP A 99 -11.68 -24.41 -8.63
CA ASP A 99 -12.19 -23.08 -8.94
C ASP A 99 -12.75 -23.05 -10.37
N ILE A 100 -14.05 -22.77 -10.49
CA ILE A 100 -14.78 -22.66 -11.75
C ILE A 100 -15.46 -21.30 -11.81
N GLU A 101 -15.33 -20.65 -12.97
CA GLU A 101 -15.91 -19.35 -13.28
C GLU A 101 -17.43 -19.44 -13.37
N TYR A 102 -18.13 -18.46 -12.79
CA TYR A 102 -19.59 -18.40 -12.84
C TYR A 102 -20.10 -18.24 -14.27
N ALA A 103 -19.39 -17.48 -15.12
CA ALA A 103 -19.71 -17.35 -16.53
C ALA A 103 -19.79 -18.73 -17.21
N SER A 104 -18.69 -19.49 -17.18
CA SER A 104 -18.62 -20.85 -17.73
C SER A 104 -19.61 -21.80 -17.08
N TRP A 105 -19.74 -21.74 -15.74
CA TRP A 105 -20.69 -22.54 -14.98
C TRP A 105 -22.11 -22.31 -15.43
N SER A 106 -22.52 -21.07 -15.69
CA SER A 106 -23.91 -20.72 -15.99
C SER A 106 -24.33 -21.13 -17.41
N GLU A 107 -23.39 -21.16 -18.35
CA GLU A 107 -23.66 -21.38 -19.77
C GLU A 107 -23.52 -22.83 -20.25
N CYS A 108 -22.80 -23.69 -19.50
CA CYS A 108 -22.46 -25.04 -19.96
C CYS A 108 -23.07 -26.15 -19.09
N ASP A 109 -23.98 -26.94 -19.68
CA ASP A 109 -24.58 -28.12 -19.03
C ASP A 109 -23.56 -29.24 -18.83
N GLU A 110 -22.64 -29.43 -19.79
CA GLU A 110 -21.59 -30.43 -19.76
C GLU A 110 -20.62 -30.19 -18.60
N LEU A 111 -20.26 -28.95 -18.32
CA LEU A 111 -19.42 -28.57 -17.19
C LEU A 111 -20.09 -28.91 -15.84
N ARG A 112 -21.40 -28.62 -15.72
CA ARG A 112 -22.18 -29.02 -14.54
C ARG A 112 -22.30 -30.54 -14.40
N ALA A 113 -22.39 -31.26 -15.52
CA ALA A 113 -22.39 -32.72 -15.53
C ALA A 113 -21.02 -33.29 -15.09
N ALA A 114 -19.91 -32.73 -15.58
CA ALA A 114 -18.57 -33.09 -15.14
C ALA A 114 -18.38 -32.84 -13.63
N TRP A 115 -18.84 -31.68 -13.12
CA TRP A 115 -18.85 -31.38 -11.69
C TRP A 115 -19.63 -32.40 -10.87
N SER A 116 -20.74 -32.93 -11.39
CA SER A 116 -21.55 -33.93 -10.67
C SER A 116 -20.74 -35.18 -10.28
N GLY A 117 -19.76 -35.59 -11.09
CA GLY A 117 -18.84 -36.66 -10.70
C GLY A 117 -17.81 -36.26 -9.64
N TRP A 118 -17.39 -34.99 -9.61
CA TRP A 118 -16.54 -34.44 -8.55
C TRP A 118 -17.28 -34.26 -7.21
N SER A 119 -18.58 -33.96 -7.25
CA SER A 119 -19.43 -33.81 -6.05
C SER A 119 -19.53 -35.08 -5.19
N GLN A 120 -19.15 -36.24 -5.74
CA GLN A 120 -19.09 -37.52 -5.03
C GLN A 120 -17.72 -37.76 -4.36
N THR A 121 -16.77 -36.84 -4.52
CA THR A 121 -15.44 -36.85 -3.91
C THR A 121 -15.37 -35.83 -2.76
N ASP A 122 -14.19 -35.67 -2.15
CA ASP A 122 -13.95 -34.66 -1.09
C ASP A 122 -13.64 -33.25 -1.62
N ALA A 123 -13.71 -33.03 -2.95
CA ALA A 123 -13.48 -31.74 -3.59
C ALA A 123 -14.66 -30.78 -3.38
N GLY A 124 -14.36 -29.53 -3.02
CA GLY A 124 -15.34 -28.44 -2.94
C GLY A 124 -15.31 -27.52 -4.18
N LEU A 125 -16.46 -26.98 -4.57
CA LEU A 125 -16.56 -25.99 -5.65
C LEU A 125 -16.29 -24.59 -5.10
N ILE A 126 -15.25 -23.93 -5.62
CA ILE A 126 -15.14 -22.47 -5.57
C ILE A 126 -15.80 -21.95 -6.84
N LEU A 127 -16.93 -21.26 -6.69
CA LEU A 127 -17.59 -20.57 -7.80
C LEU A 127 -17.10 -19.14 -7.81
N SER A 128 -16.41 -18.74 -8.88
CA SER A 128 -15.68 -17.48 -8.94
C SER A 128 -16.17 -16.51 -10.01
N MET A 129 -15.89 -15.23 -9.83
CA MET A 129 -16.04 -14.21 -10.86
C MET A 129 -14.93 -13.17 -10.71
N HIS A 130 -14.37 -12.73 -11.84
CA HIS A 130 -13.29 -11.74 -11.87
C HIS A 130 -13.60 -10.62 -12.86
N ASP A 131 -13.19 -9.40 -12.51
CA ASP A 131 -13.17 -8.27 -13.44
C ASP A 131 -11.85 -7.50 -13.31
N ILE A 132 -11.02 -7.60 -14.36
CA ILE A 132 -9.68 -7.02 -14.39
C ILE A 132 -9.67 -5.52 -14.72
N GLU A 133 -10.80 -4.96 -15.17
CA GLU A 133 -10.91 -3.56 -15.54
C GLU A 133 -11.39 -2.70 -14.37
N GLY A 134 -12.35 -3.21 -13.59
CA GLY A 134 -12.91 -2.46 -12.49
C GLY A 134 -14.02 -3.20 -11.74
N ARG A 135 -14.77 -2.48 -10.92
CA ARG A 135 -15.97 -3.01 -10.26
C ARG A 135 -17.05 -3.30 -11.32
N PRO A 136 -17.53 -4.54 -11.49
CA PRO A 136 -18.51 -4.90 -12.53
C PRO A 136 -19.83 -4.14 -12.35
N GLU A 137 -20.48 -3.69 -13.42
CA GLU A 137 -21.74 -2.95 -13.31
C GLU A 137 -22.86 -3.78 -12.65
N ASP A 138 -22.91 -5.08 -12.93
CA ASP A 138 -23.90 -6.03 -12.45
C ASP A 138 -23.44 -6.85 -11.23
N LEU A 139 -22.37 -6.45 -10.53
CA LEU A 139 -21.79 -7.16 -9.39
C LEU A 139 -22.82 -7.72 -8.41
N LEU A 140 -23.75 -6.89 -7.92
CA LEU A 140 -24.75 -7.33 -6.93
C LEU A 140 -25.74 -8.36 -7.50
N ARG A 141 -26.07 -8.26 -8.79
CA ARG A 141 -26.91 -9.26 -9.47
C ARG A 141 -26.15 -10.58 -9.60
N THR A 142 -24.88 -10.52 -9.99
CA THR A 142 -24.02 -11.72 -10.09
C THR A 142 -23.83 -12.38 -8.73
N VAL A 143 -23.63 -11.60 -7.66
CA VAL A 143 -23.59 -12.09 -6.28
C VAL A 143 -24.89 -12.83 -5.91
N GLU A 144 -26.06 -12.27 -6.24
CA GLU A 144 -27.35 -12.91 -5.97
C GLU A 144 -27.53 -14.21 -6.77
N LEU A 145 -27.13 -14.23 -8.03
CA LEU A 145 -27.20 -15.43 -8.87
C LEU A 145 -26.27 -16.54 -8.36
N MET A 146 -25.02 -16.20 -8.01
CA MET A 146 -24.06 -17.13 -7.42
C MET A 146 -24.48 -17.61 -6.02
N ALA A 147 -25.23 -16.81 -5.27
CA ALA A 147 -25.82 -17.24 -4.00
C ALA A 147 -26.83 -18.39 -4.21
N GLY A 148 -27.54 -18.41 -5.34
CA GLY A 148 -28.52 -19.44 -5.70
C GLY A 148 -27.94 -20.76 -6.24
N VAL A 149 -26.61 -20.89 -6.36
CA VAL A 149 -25.95 -22.13 -6.79
C VAL A 149 -25.63 -23.00 -5.57
N ASP A 150 -26.44 -24.03 -5.31
CA ASP A 150 -26.31 -24.89 -4.13
C ASP A 150 -25.03 -25.73 -4.13
N GLU A 151 -24.47 -26.03 -5.32
CA GLU A 151 -23.24 -26.78 -5.50
C GLU A 151 -21.99 -26.01 -5.02
N ALA A 152 -22.06 -24.68 -4.98
CA ALA A 152 -20.94 -23.83 -4.60
C ALA A 152 -20.64 -23.93 -3.10
N SER A 153 -19.48 -24.53 -2.78
CA SER A 153 -18.96 -24.61 -1.41
C SER A 153 -18.38 -23.28 -0.93
N VAL A 154 -17.80 -22.51 -1.85
CA VAL A 154 -17.23 -21.18 -1.60
C VAL A 154 -17.60 -20.27 -2.76
N ARG A 155 -17.92 -19.00 -2.48
CA ARG A 155 -18.15 -17.97 -3.51
C ARG A 155 -16.98 -16.99 -3.52
N LYS A 156 -16.43 -16.71 -4.71
CA LYS A 156 -15.25 -15.86 -4.87
C LYS A 156 -15.56 -14.69 -5.80
N PHE A 157 -15.37 -13.48 -5.28
CA PHE A 157 -15.57 -12.23 -6.01
C PHE A 157 -14.24 -11.49 -6.06
N ALA A 158 -13.77 -11.15 -7.25
CA ALA A 158 -12.56 -10.38 -7.41
C ALA A 158 -12.71 -9.30 -8.47
N TRP A 159 -12.24 -8.08 -8.18
CA TRP A 159 -12.28 -7.02 -9.18
C TRP A 159 -11.16 -6.00 -9.00
N ARG A 160 -10.80 -5.26 -10.04
CA ARG A 160 -9.78 -4.21 -9.93
C ARG A 160 -10.30 -3.01 -9.14
N ALA A 161 -9.59 -2.64 -8.08
CA ALA A 161 -9.87 -1.39 -7.36
C ALA A 161 -9.48 -0.19 -8.22
N ARG A 162 -10.43 0.73 -8.39
CA ARG A 162 -10.21 2.09 -8.91
C ARG A 162 -9.77 3.04 -7.79
N SER A 163 -10.16 2.75 -6.55
CA SER A 163 -9.76 3.49 -5.36
C SER A 163 -9.82 2.61 -4.11
N VAL A 164 -9.20 3.06 -3.02
CA VAL A 164 -9.27 2.34 -1.73
C VAL A 164 -10.69 2.15 -1.19
N ARG A 165 -11.67 2.93 -1.68
CA ARG A 165 -13.08 2.78 -1.28
C ARG A 165 -13.70 1.49 -1.78
N ASP A 166 -13.19 0.91 -2.87
CA ASP A 166 -13.75 -0.33 -3.43
C ASP A 166 -13.55 -1.52 -2.46
N ASN A 167 -12.57 -1.45 -1.55
CA ASN A 167 -12.40 -2.46 -0.50
C ASN A 167 -13.58 -2.48 0.48
N ILE A 168 -14.26 -1.35 0.70
CA ILE A 168 -15.43 -1.27 1.59
C ILE A 168 -16.54 -2.16 1.04
N GLU A 169 -16.81 -2.09 -0.27
CA GLU A 169 -17.81 -2.95 -0.92
C GLU A 169 -17.41 -4.43 -0.81
N ALA A 170 -16.12 -4.77 -0.97
CA ALA A 170 -15.64 -6.15 -0.74
C ALA A 170 -15.90 -6.64 0.69
N MET A 171 -15.67 -5.79 1.69
CA MET A 171 -15.93 -6.14 3.10
C MET A 171 -17.43 -6.30 3.36
N HIS A 172 -18.27 -5.43 2.83
CA HIS A 172 -19.73 -5.57 2.94
C HIS A 172 -20.24 -6.85 2.30
N LEU A 173 -19.66 -7.30 1.17
CA LEU A 173 -20.01 -8.59 0.57
C LEU A 173 -19.66 -9.77 1.50
N LEU A 174 -18.52 -9.71 2.20
CA LEU A 174 -18.13 -10.75 3.16
C LEU A 174 -19.06 -10.75 4.37
N GLU A 175 -19.38 -9.58 4.93
CA GLU A 175 -20.27 -9.43 6.07
C GLU A 175 -21.71 -9.88 5.77
N ALA A 176 -22.19 -9.65 4.55
CA ALA A 176 -23.52 -10.04 4.10
C ALA A 176 -23.62 -11.52 3.67
N SER A 177 -22.48 -12.21 3.47
CA SER A 177 -22.45 -13.59 2.99
C SER A 177 -22.92 -14.58 4.07
N THR A 178 -23.77 -15.54 3.69
CA THR A 178 -24.28 -16.57 4.61
C THR A 178 -23.44 -17.85 4.64
N GLY A 179 -22.42 -17.95 3.80
CA GLY A 179 -21.52 -19.09 3.68
C GLY A 179 -20.07 -18.68 3.44
N PRO A 180 -19.15 -19.63 3.25
CA PRO A 180 -17.76 -19.33 2.93
C PRO A 180 -17.65 -18.45 1.69
N SER A 181 -17.10 -17.25 1.86
CA SER A 181 -16.96 -16.27 0.79
C SER A 181 -15.56 -15.66 0.76
N ILE A 182 -15.13 -15.28 -0.43
CA ILE A 182 -13.89 -14.59 -0.73
C ILE A 182 -14.29 -13.34 -1.50
N ALA A 183 -13.89 -12.16 -1.04
CA ALA A 183 -14.08 -10.92 -1.77
C ALA A 183 -12.81 -10.10 -1.70
N LEU A 184 -12.20 -9.83 -2.86
CA LEU A 184 -10.89 -9.19 -2.94
C LEU A 184 -10.84 -8.17 -4.05
N CYS A 185 -10.12 -7.09 -3.81
CA CYS A 185 -9.80 -6.11 -4.82
C CYS A 185 -8.37 -6.30 -5.34
N MET A 186 -8.20 -6.22 -6.66
CA MET A 186 -6.90 -6.24 -7.35
C MET A 186 -6.30 -4.84 -7.46
N GLY A 187 -4.99 -4.78 -7.66
CA GLY A 187 -4.22 -3.55 -7.78
C GLY A 187 -3.80 -2.98 -6.41
N ASP A 188 -2.95 -1.96 -6.42
CA ASP A 188 -2.33 -1.43 -5.20
C ASP A 188 -3.37 -0.83 -4.24
N ALA A 189 -4.44 -0.23 -4.78
CA ALA A 189 -5.57 0.25 -4.00
C ALA A 189 -6.39 -0.88 -3.36
N GLY A 190 -6.26 -2.12 -3.83
CA GLY A 190 -7.01 -3.29 -3.37
C GLY A 190 -6.35 -4.07 -2.22
N LEU A 191 -5.11 -3.75 -1.86
CA LEU A 191 -4.39 -4.45 -0.78
C LEU A 191 -5.16 -4.51 0.55
N PRO A 192 -5.89 -3.45 1.00
CA PRO A 192 -6.67 -3.52 2.23
C PRO A 192 -7.65 -4.69 2.29
N SER A 193 -8.35 -5.02 1.20
CA SER A 193 -9.27 -6.18 1.16
C SER A 193 -8.57 -7.52 1.41
N ARG A 194 -7.30 -7.65 1.02
CA ARG A 194 -6.50 -8.87 1.24
C ARG A 194 -6.06 -9.01 2.69
N ILE A 195 -5.62 -7.90 3.29
CA ILE A 195 -5.11 -7.86 4.67
C ILE A 195 -6.26 -7.95 5.68
N LEU A 196 -7.39 -7.27 5.41
CA LEU A 196 -8.54 -7.20 6.30
C LEU A 196 -9.60 -8.28 6.01
N ALA A 197 -9.33 -9.22 5.11
CA ALA A 197 -10.24 -10.33 4.80
C ALA A 197 -10.71 -11.05 6.07
N GLY A 198 -9.80 -11.31 7.02
CA GLY A 198 -10.15 -12.03 8.25
C GLY A 198 -11.08 -11.29 9.21
N PRO A 199 -10.74 -10.05 9.62
CA PRO A 199 -11.66 -9.20 10.38
C PRO A 199 -13.04 -9.03 9.72
N ALA A 200 -13.12 -9.00 8.38
CA ALA A 200 -14.36 -8.89 7.63
C ALA A 200 -15.12 -10.22 7.43
N GLY A 201 -14.62 -11.36 7.94
CA GLY A 201 -15.28 -12.66 7.87
C GLY A 201 -14.98 -13.49 6.60
N GLY A 202 -13.98 -13.08 5.81
CA GLY A 202 -13.54 -13.80 4.62
C GLY A 202 -13.03 -15.21 4.93
N PHE A 203 -13.39 -16.16 4.08
CA PHE A 203 -12.99 -17.57 4.21
C PHE A 203 -11.50 -17.78 3.90
N LEU A 204 -11.02 -17.15 2.83
CA LEU A 204 -9.67 -17.29 2.28
C LEU A 204 -9.18 -15.93 1.78
N THR A 205 -7.89 -15.65 1.93
CA THR A 205 -7.18 -14.57 1.23
C THR A 205 -6.02 -15.15 0.42
N PHE A 206 -5.52 -14.38 -0.54
CA PHE A 206 -4.46 -14.83 -1.44
C PHE A 206 -3.20 -13.97 -1.26
N ALA A 207 -2.08 -14.66 -1.09
CA ALA A 207 -0.74 -14.11 -1.11
C ALA A 207 0.02 -14.61 -2.35
N SER A 208 1.09 -13.91 -2.72
CA SER A 208 2.03 -14.42 -3.72
C SER A 208 3.12 -15.26 -3.06
N SER A 209 3.80 -16.08 -3.86
CA SER A 209 5.08 -16.65 -3.44
C SER A 209 6.16 -15.56 -3.43
N SER A 210 7.34 -15.89 -2.91
CA SER A 210 8.52 -15.03 -3.00
C SER A 210 9.09 -14.91 -4.42
N ARG A 211 8.58 -15.70 -5.38
CA ARG A 211 9.10 -15.79 -6.76
C ARG A 211 8.28 -15.02 -7.79
N GLY A 212 7.07 -14.58 -7.46
CA GLY A 212 6.29 -13.72 -8.35
C GLY A 212 4.83 -13.58 -7.94
N ARG A 213 4.18 -12.52 -8.41
CA ARG A 213 2.74 -12.27 -8.22
C ARG A 213 1.94 -12.90 -9.35
N THR A 214 0.82 -13.53 -9.02
CA THR A 214 -0.15 -14.06 -10.00
C THR A 214 -1.30 -13.08 -10.27
N ALA A 215 -1.48 -12.07 -9.42
CA ALA A 215 -2.44 -10.98 -9.60
C ALA A 215 -1.89 -9.63 -9.10
N PRO A 216 -2.25 -8.49 -9.73
CA PRO A 216 -1.86 -7.16 -9.26
C PRO A 216 -2.29 -6.90 -7.80
N GLY A 217 -1.40 -6.29 -7.01
CA GLY A 217 -1.65 -5.95 -5.61
C GLY A 217 -1.51 -7.12 -4.61
N GLN A 218 -1.07 -8.30 -5.02
CA GLN A 218 -0.68 -9.36 -4.08
C GLN A 218 0.57 -8.96 -3.31
N CYS A 219 0.51 -9.08 -1.98
CA CYS A 219 1.69 -9.12 -1.13
C CYS A 219 2.18 -10.57 -1.01
N ASP A 220 3.49 -10.75 -0.87
CA ASP A 220 4.05 -12.07 -0.60
C ASP A 220 3.61 -12.56 0.79
N ILE A 221 3.64 -13.87 0.98
CA ILE A 221 3.20 -14.50 2.23
C ILE A 221 3.97 -14.03 3.46
N GLY A 222 5.28 -13.77 3.33
CA GLY A 222 6.12 -13.26 4.40
C GLY A 222 5.65 -11.88 4.85
N THR A 223 5.47 -10.95 3.92
CA THR A 223 4.89 -9.63 4.19
C THR A 223 3.49 -9.74 4.83
N MET A 224 2.65 -10.64 4.35
CA MET A 224 1.30 -10.84 4.90
C MET A 224 1.34 -11.30 6.37
N LEU A 225 2.22 -12.25 6.71
CA LEU A 225 2.31 -12.84 8.04
C LEU A 225 3.17 -12.04 9.02
N ASP A 226 4.31 -11.50 8.58
CA ASP A 226 5.28 -10.86 9.46
C ASP A 226 5.04 -9.37 9.62
N GLN A 227 4.80 -8.66 8.50
CA GLN A 227 4.52 -7.23 8.53
C GLN A 227 3.08 -6.98 8.95
N TYR A 228 2.09 -7.48 8.21
CA TYR A 228 0.68 -7.19 8.49
C TYR A 228 0.05 -8.05 9.58
N ARG A 229 0.70 -9.17 9.95
CA ARG A 229 0.23 -10.07 11.03
C ARG A 229 -1.23 -10.49 10.85
N VAL A 230 -1.64 -10.83 9.62
CA VAL A 230 -3.05 -11.09 9.30
C VAL A 230 -3.73 -12.12 10.21
N ARG A 231 -2.97 -13.10 10.74
CA ARG A 231 -3.48 -14.12 11.67
C ARG A 231 -3.86 -13.57 13.06
N GLN A 232 -3.37 -12.38 13.42
CA GLN A 232 -3.61 -11.71 14.70
C GLN A 232 -4.70 -10.63 14.60
N LEU A 233 -5.08 -10.23 13.39
CA LEU A 233 -6.07 -9.17 13.18
C LEU A 233 -7.45 -9.64 13.60
N THR A 234 -8.19 -8.78 14.29
CA THR A 234 -9.58 -8.99 14.68
C THR A 234 -10.42 -7.77 14.30
N GLY A 235 -11.75 -7.86 14.41
CA GLY A 235 -12.63 -6.70 14.22
C GLY A 235 -12.41 -5.56 15.24
N ALA A 236 -11.62 -5.78 16.29
CA ALA A 236 -11.24 -4.75 17.27
C ALA A 236 -9.89 -4.08 16.96
N THR A 237 -9.09 -4.65 16.04
CA THR A 237 -7.76 -4.15 15.71
C THR A 237 -7.86 -2.75 15.12
N ARG A 238 -7.14 -1.79 15.71
CA ARG A 238 -7.18 -0.39 15.28
C ARG A 238 -6.46 -0.20 13.95
N LEU A 239 -7.11 0.53 13.03
CA LEU A 239 -6.55 0.73 11.69
C LEU A 239 -5.80 2.07 11.61
N TYR A 240 -4.67 2.05 10.93
CA TYR A 240 -3.88 3.22 10.59
C TYR A 240 -3.49 3.14 9.13
N GLY A 241 -3.11 4.25 8.50
CA GLY A 241 -2.59 4.17 7.15
C GLY A 241 -1.91 5.41 6.63
N ILE A 242 -1.19 5.25 5.52
CA ILE A 242 -0.53 6.33 4.78
C ILE A 242 -1.38 6.68 3.56
N ILE A 243 -1.82 7.94 3.48
CA ILE A 243 -2.57 8.50 2.35
C ILE A 243 -1.63 9.36 1.48
N GLY A 244 -1.58 9.08 0.18
CA GLY A 244 -0.75 9.81 -0.78
C GLY A 244 -0.87 9.29 -2.20
N SER A 245 -0.12 9.90 -3.12
CA SER A 245 0.08 9.40 -4.49
C SER A 245 1.35 10.01 -5.11
N PRO A 246 2.32 9.21 -5.57
CA PRO A 246 2.47 7.75 -5.36
C PRO A 246 2.83 7.40 -3.91
N ILE A 247 2.59 6.14 -3.47
CA ILE A 247 2.96 5.64 -2.12
C ILE A 247 3.44 4.19 -2.10
N GLU A 248 3.64 3.57 -3.25
CA GLU A 248 4.06 2.18 -3.43
C GLU A 248 5.42 1.91 -2.77
N HIS A 249 6.28 2.93 -2.71
CA HIS A 249 7.61 2.89 -2.09
C HIS A 249 7.64 3.44 -0.66
N SER A 250 6.48 3.72 -0.06
CA SER A 250 6.44 4.24 1.31
C SER A 250 6.96 3.20 2.29
N LEU A 251 7.94 3.59 3.12
CA LEU A 251 8.45 2.77 4.21
C LEU A 251 7.56 2.85 5.47
N SER A 252 6.52 3.70 5.49
CA SER A 252 5.63 3.88 6.64
C SER A 252 4.93 2.58 7.08
N PRO A 253 4.36 1.75 6.17
CA PRO A 253 3.79 0.47 6.56
C PRO A 253 4.82 -0.48 7.20
N LEU A 254 6.07 -0.49 6.72
CA LEU A 254 7.12 -1.32 7.29
C LEU A 254 7.42 -0.93 8.74
N VAL A 255 7.75 0.35 8.98
CA VAL A 255 8.17 0.82 10.31
C VAL A 255 7.02 0.84 11.31
N HIS A 256 5.82 1.30 10.93
CA HIS A 256 4.70 1.37 11.88
C HIS A 256 4.21 -0.02 12.26
N ASN A 257 4.11 -0.95 11.32
CA ASN A 257 3.73 -2.32 11.67
C ASN A 257 4.79 -3.00 12.54
N ALA A 258 6.09 -2.83 12.25
CA ALA A 258 7.15 -3.33 13.12
C ALA A 258 7.07 -2.71 14.52
N GLY A 259 6.78 -1.41 14.60
CA GLY A 259 6.58 -0.69 15.86
C GLY A 259 5.39 -1.21 16.67
N PHE A 260 4.25 -1.46 16.00
CA PHE A 260 3.06 -2.01 16.66
C PHE A 260 3.33 -3.42 17.23
N LYS A 261 4.07 -4.25 16.49
CA LYS A 261 4.50 -5.57 16.95
C LYS A 261 5.39 -5.48 18.19
N GLU A 262 6.43 -4.63 18.14
CA GLU A 262 7.39 -4.47 19.24
C GLU A 262 6.72 -3.91 20.51
N ALA A 263 5.79 -2.96 20.35
CA ALA A 263 5.06 -2.37 21.48
C ALA A 263 3.90 -3.24 22.00
N GLY A 264 3.60 -4.38 21.36
CA GLY A 264 2.41 -5.17 21.68
C GLY A 264 1.09 -4.42 21.47
N PHE A 265 1.07 -3.46 20.53
CA PHE A 265 -0.08 -2.62 20.24
C PHE A 265 -0.96 -3.29 19.17
N ASP A 266 -2.25 -3.47 19.48
CA ASP A 266 -3.24 -4.06 18.56
C ASP A 266 -3.65 -3.05 17.47
N GLY A 267 -2.74 -2.87 16.51
CA GLY A 267 -2.95 -2.03 15.34
C GLY A 267 -2.29 -2.61 14.09
N VAL A 268 -2.83 -2.19 12.94
CA VAL A 268 -2.26 -2.47 11.62
C VAL A 268 -2.18 -1.19 10.80
N PHE A 269 -1.07 -1.00 10.09
CA PHE A 269 -0.81 0.18 9.27
C PHE A 269 -0.86 -0.18 7.78
N LEU A 270 -1.77 0.44 7.01
CA LEU A 270 -2.06 0.10 5.63
C LEU A 270 -1.59 1.20 4.65
N PRO A 271 -1.09 0.84 3.45
CA PRO A 271 -0.99 1.80 2.36
C PRO A 271 -2.37 2.11 1.80
N LEU A 272 -2.69 3.40 1.64
CA LEU A 272 -3.98 3.88 1.14
C LEU A 272 -3.75 4.84 -0.04
N PRO A 273 -3.52 4.33 -1.26
CA PRO A 273 -3.24 5.20 -2.41
C PRO A 273 -4.48 6.01 -2.77
N VAL A 274 -4.33 7.33 -2.82
CA VAL A 274 -5.42 8.27 -3.11
C VAL A 274 -4.97 9.21 -4.21
N ALA A 275 -5.69 9.17 -5.34
CA ALA A 275 -5.42 10.04 -6.48
C ALA A 275 -5.35 11.53 -6.06
N PRO A 276 -4.50 12.34 -6.72
CA PRO A 276 -4.41 13.76 -6.44
C PRO A 276 -5.77 14.49 -6.51
N GLY A 277 -5.91 15.54 -5.72
CA GLY A 277 -7.06 16.43 -5.75
C GLY A 277 -7.98 16.31 -4.54
N TRP A 278 -8.64 17.43 -4.23
CA TRP A 278 -9.46 17.60 -3.04
C TRP A 278 -10.64 16.62 -2.98
N GLU A 279 -11.36 16.44 -4.09
CA GLU A 279 -12.54 15.57 -4.12
C GLU A 279 -12.18 14.10 -3.88
N SER A 280 -11.08 13.62 -4.47
CA SER A 280 -10.55 12.27 -4.25
C SER A 280 -10.19 12.06 -2.79
N PHE A 281 -9.48 13.03 -2.18
CA PHE A 281 -9.10 12.99 -0.77
C PHE A 281 -10.33 12.98 0.15
N LYS A 282 -11.23 13.95 -0.03
CA LYS A 282 -12.44 14.10 0.77
C LYS A 282 -13.32 12.85 0.70
N ALA A 283 -13.65 12.39 -0.50
CA ALA A 283 -14.49 11.22 -0.68
C ALA A 283 -13.90 9.96 -0.03
N THR A 284 -12.58 9.75 -0.18
CA THR A 284 -11.90 8.61 0.46
C THR A 284 -11.92 8.71 1.98
N LEU A 285 -11.46 9.82 2.55
CA LEU A 285 -11.34 9.95 4.00
C LEU A 285 -12.72 9.90 4.66
N SER A 286 -13.74 10.52 4.06
CA SER A 286 -15.13 10.40 4.55
C SER A 286 -15.64 8.96 4.51
N SER A 287 -15.36 8.21 3.44
CA SER A 287 -15.81 6.81 3.34
C SER A 287 -15.13 5.92 4.37
N LEU A 288 -13.81 6.08 4.57
CA LEU A 288 -13.06 5.28 5.54
C LEU A 288 -13.48 5.60 6.99
N LEU A 289 -13.75 6.87 7.31
CA LEU A 289 -14.20 7.29 8.64
C LEU A 289 -15.66 6.93 8.94
N ALA A 290 -16.50 6.83 7.91
CA ALA A 290 -17.91 6.47 8.06
C ALA A 290 -18.12 4.97 8.25
N GLU A 291 -17.13 4.13 7.92
CA GLU A 291 -17.25 2.67 7.93
C GLU A 291 -16.98 2.08 9.32
N PRO A 292 -17.99 1.56 10.05
CA PRO A 292 -17.80 1.10 11.43
C PRO A 292 -16.92 -0.15 11.55
N SER A 293 -16.91 -1.01 10.52
CA SER A 293 -16.03 -2.20 10.48
C SER A 293 -14.57 -1.86 10.21
N LEU A 294 -14.28 -0.59 9.90
CA LEU A 294 -12.93 -0.05 9.73
C LEU A 294 -12.62 0.95 10.85
N PRO A 295 -12.20 0.48 12.05
CA PRO A 295 -11.92 1.35 13.18
C PRO A 295 -10.60 2.12 12.99
N PHE A 296 -10.56 3.01 11.99
CA PHE A 296 -9.43 3.90 11.76
C PHE A 296 -9.23 4.83 12.96
N ARG A 297 -7.98 4.95 13.38
CA ARG A 297 -7.55 5.78 14.52
C ARG A 297 -6.47 6.80 14.16
N GLY A 298 -5.90 6.71 12.96
CA GLY A 298 -5.01 7.75 12.48
C GLY A 298 -4.53 7.54 11.05
N PHE A 299 -4.04 8.61 10.45
CA PHE A 299 -3.51 8.61 9.10
C PHE A 299 -2.22 9.43 9.04
N SER A 300 -1.15 8.85 8.48
CA SER A 300 -0.07 9.64 7.90
C SER A 300 -0.55 10.19 6.56
N ILE A 301 -0.19 11.43 6.25
CA ILE A 301 -0.56 12.11 5.00
C ILE A 301 0.72 12.58 4.31
N THR A 302 0.92 12.15 3.06
CA THR A 302 2.04 12.60 2.24
C THR A 302 1.56 13.35 0.99
N VAL A 303 2.48 13.69 0.10
CA VAL A 303 2.20 14.35 -1.17
C VAL A 303 1.08 13.62 -1.95
N PRO A 304 0.13 14.34 -2.57
CA PRO A 304 -0.07 15.80 -2.58
C PRO A 304 -1.07 16.30 -1.51
N HIS A 305 -1.42 15.49 -0.51
CA HIS A 305 -2.64 15.68 0.28
C HIS A 305 -2.50 16.45 1.60
N LYS A 306 -1.30 16.93 1.95
CA LYS A 306 -1.07 17.56 3.27
C LYS A 306 -1.93 18.80 3.53
N GLU A 307 -2.16 19.63 2.51
CA GLU A 307 -3.04 20.80 2.61
C GLU A 307 -4.53 20.37 2.68
N HIS A 308 -4.89 19.30 1.94
CA HIS A 308 -6.23 18.72 1.98
C HIS A 308 -6.56 18.13 3.37
N ALA A 309 -5.60 17.48 4.03
CA ALA A 309 -5.80 16.95 5.37
C ALA A 309 -6.19 18.03 6.38
N LEU A 310 -5.45 19.14 6.44
CA LEU A 310 -5.80 20.26 7.31
C LEU A 310 -7.18 20.82 6.97
N ARG A 311 -7.44 21.08 5.69
CA ARG A 311 -8.74 21.58 5.21
C ARG A 311 -9.88 20.66 5.65
N TYR A 312 -9.72 19.36 5.47
CA TYR A 312 -10.75 18.38 5.81
C TYR A 312 -11.09 18.39 7.29
N VAL A 313 -10.08 18.37 8.16
CA VAL A 313 -10.30 18.38 9.61
C VAL A 313 -11.05 19.65 10.03
N LEU A 314 -10.66 20.83 9.50
CA LEU A 314 -11.32 22.09 9.83
C LEU A 314 -12.76 22.17 9.27
N GLU A 315 -13.02 21.68 8.06
CA GLU A 315 -14.38 21.62 7.48
C GLU A 315 -15.32 20.67 8.26
N HIS A 316 -14.78 19.72 9.02
CA HIS A 316 -15.53 18.77 9.84
C HIS A 316 -15.47 19.10 11.34
N GLU A 317 -15.28 20.39 11.68
CA GLU A 317 -15.28 20.88 13.06
C GLU A 317 -14.25 20.20 13.98
N GLY A 318 -13.17 19.67 13.39
CA GLY A 318 -12.04 19.10 14.12
C GLY A 318 -11.04 20.16 14.60
N GLU A 319 -10.00 19.70 15.28
CA GLU A 319 -8.96 20.53 15.87
C GLU A 319 -7.68 20.49 15.01
N ALA A 320 -6.90 21.57 15.02
CA ALA A 320 -5.58 21.59 14.39
C ALA A 320 -4.55 22.16 15.35
N THR A 321 -3.38 21.53 15.46
CA THR A 321 -2.28 22.05 16.29
C THR A 321 -1.78 23.39 15.75
N GLU A 322 -1.16 24.21 16.61
CA GLU A 322 -0.60 25.50 16.20
C GLU A 322 0.39 25.36 15.04
N ILE A 323 1.21 24.30 15.06
CA ILE A 323 2.19 24.05 14.01
C ILE A 323 1.55 23.60 12.70
N ALA A 324 0.48 22.79 12.74
CA ALA A 324 -0.28 22.44 11.54
C ALA A 324 -0.98 23.66 10.91
N GLN A 325 -1.54 24.55 11.75
CA GLN A 325 -2.13 25.81 11.30
C GLN A 325 -1.08 26.73 10.67
N ARG A 326 0.09 26.90 11.32
CA ARG A 326 1.20 27.72 10.80
C ARG A 326 1.74 27.18 9.48
N ALA A 327 1.94 25.86 9.39
CA ALA A 327 2.36 25.20 8.15
C ALA A 327 1.26 25.25 7.07
N ARG A 328 -0.01 25.50 7.44
CA ARG A 328 -1.19 25.36 6.58
C ARG A 328 -1.26 23.98 5.91
N ALA A 329 -0.73 22.98 6.59
CA ALA A 329 -0.59 21.61 6.10
C ALA A 329 -0.48 20.66 7.29
N ALA A 330 -1.10 19.47 7.16
CA ALA A 330 -1.04 18.40 8.14
C ALA A 330 -0.50 17.13 7.49
N ASN A 331 0.49 16.50 8.11
CA ASN A 331 0.98 15.17 7.69
C ASN A 331 0.44 14.06 8.61
N THR A 332 -0.34 14.41 9.65
CA THR A 332 -0.82 13.48 10.66
C THR A 332 -2.28 13.82 11.00
N ILE A 333 -3.16 12.83 10.88
CA ILE A 333 -4.54 12.91 11.40
C ILE A 333 -4.67 11.91 12.54
N VAL A 334 -5.26 12.35 13.64
CA VAL A 334 -5.67 11.50 14.77
C VAL A 334 -7.19 11.46 14.81
N VAL A 335 -7.76 10.26 14.98
CA VAL A 335 -9.19 10.07 15.24
C VAL A 335 -9.33 9.69 16.70
N ARG A 336 -9.88 10.60 17.52
CA ARG A 336 -10.14 10.34 18.94
C ARG A 336 -11.27 9.33 19.11
N GLU A 337 -11.40 8.79 20.32
CA GLU A 337 -12.44 7.79 20.62
C GLU A 337 -13.87 8.33 20.52
N ASP A 338 -14.06 9.64 20.67
CA ASP A 338 -15.34 10.33 20.45
C ASP A 338 -15.60 10.68 18.98
N GLY A 339 -14.68 10.32 18.07
CA GLY A 339 -14.73 10.62 16.64
C GLY A 339 -14.16 11.99 16.27
N THR A 340 -13.72 12.81 17.23
CA THR A 340 -13.11 14.11 16.91
C THR A 340 -11.81 13.92 16.15
N LEU A 341 -11.68 14.66 15.04
CA LEU A 341 -10.48 14.68 14.22
C LEU A 341 -9.49 15.72 14.73
N VAL A 342 -8.21 15.37 14.78
CA VAL A 342 -7.12 16.29 15.10
C VAL A 342 -6.09 16.24 13.97
N ALA A 343 -5.78 17.40 13.39
CA ALA A 343 -4.73 17.60 12.41
C ALA A 343 -3.44 18.06 13.10
N ASP A 344 -2.35 17.37 12.82
CA ASP A 344 -1.01 17.71 13.31
C ASP A 344 0.04 17.65 12.18
N ASN A 345 1.20 18.26 12.44
CA ASN A 345 2.33 18.29 11.53
C ASN A 345 3.61 17.85 12.27
N THR A 346 4.00 16.60 12.08
CA THR A 346 5.19 16.00 12.69
C THR A 346 6.46 16.22 11.86
N ASP A 347 6.35 16.70 10.62
CA ASP A 347 7.50 17.07 9.77
C ASP A 347 8.21 18.32 10.32
N ALA A 348 7.44 19.32 10.74
CA ALA A 348 7.97 20.59 11.25
C ALA A 348 8.87 20.44 12.49
N PRO A 349 8.47 19.74 13.56
CA PRO A 349 9.38 19.48 14.68
C PRO A 349 10.47 18.46 14.33
N ALA A 350 10.26 17.58 13.34
CA ALA A 350 11.28 16.63 12.91
C ALA A 350 12.47 17.35 12.27
N ILE A 351 12.25 18.30 11.35
CA ILE A 351 13.35 19.02 10.71
C ILE A 351 14.19 19.80 11.73
N VAL A 352 13.56 20.44 12.73
CA VAL A 352 14.27 21.21 13.76
C VAL A 352 15.15 20.29 14.61
N GLU A 353 14.69 19.08 14.90
CA GLU A 353 15.49 18.09 15.64
C GLU A 353 16.67 17.55 14.84
N THR A 354 16.49 17.32 13.54
CA THR A 354 17.45 16.56 12.72
C THR A 354 18.42 17.45 11.95
N VAL A 355 18.18 18.76 11.85
CA VAL A 355 19.02 19.68 11.07
C VAL A 355 20.46 19.80 11.57
N GLY A 356 20.75 19.35 12.80
CA GLY A 356 22.11 19.17 13.30
C GLY A 356 22.77 20.45 13.86
N LEU A 357 22.03 21.55 13.94
CA LEU A 357 22.46 22.81 14.55
C LEU A 357 21.31 23.49 15.28
N GLU A 358 21.64 24.49 16.09
CA GLU A 358 20.65 25.35 16.75
C GLU A 358 19.92 26.20 15.70
N ALA A 359 18.62 25.99 15.51
CA ALA A 359 17.87 26.70 14.48
C ALA A 359 17.73 28.20 14.78
N SER A 360 17.69 28.59 16.06
CA SER A 360 17.58 29.98 16.48
C SER A 360 18.79 30.80 16.01
N GLY A 361 18.56 31.78 15.15
CA GLY A 361 19.58 32.70 14.65
C GLY A 361 20.35 32.21 13.42
N SER A 362 20.14 30.98 12.97
CA SER A 362 20.69 30.44 11.73
C SER A 362 19.89 30.87 10.50
N ARG A 363 20.55 30.85 9.33
CA ARG A 363 19.96 31.17 8.03
C ARG A 363 19.82 29.92 7.16
N PHE A 364 18.63 29.70 6.63
CA PHE A 364 18.24 28.51 5.88
C PHE A 364 17.83 28.88 4.46
N ALA A 365 18.35 28.17 3.46
CA ALA A 365 17.82 28.18 2.11
C ALA A 365 16.91 26.95 1.93
N VAL A 366 15.61 27.16 1.72
CA VAL A 366 14.66 26.06 1.46
C VAL A 366 14.35 26.00 -0.03
N LEU A 367 14.72 24.89 -0.66
CA LEU A 367 14.49 24.61 -2.07
C LEU A 367 13.16 23.86 -2.21
N GLY A 368 12.16 24.50 -2.80
CA GLY A 368 10.80 24.01 -2.97
C GLY A 368 9.76 24.85 -2.24
N ALA A 369 8.51 24.76 -2.70
CA ALA A 369 7.37 25.46 -2.12
C ALA A 369 6.12 24.56 -1.97
N GLY A 370 6.32 23.24 -1.81
CA GLY A 370 5.24 22.27 -1.61
C GLY A 370 4.87 22.05 -0.14
N GLY A 371 4.03 21.05 0.14
CA GLY A 371 3.59 20.73 1.51
C GLY A 371 4.73 20.37 2.49
N ALA A 372 5.82 19.76 2.00
CA ALA A 372 7.02 19.53 2.81
C ALA A 372 7.75 20.85 3.14
N ALA A 373 7.95 21.72 2.13
CA ALA A 373 8.53 23.05 2.31
C ALA A 373 7.76 23.87 3.35
N ARG A 374 6.41 23.87 3.27
CA ARG A 374 5.56 24.56 4.23
C ARG A 374 5.81 24.12 5.67
N ALA A 375 5.90 22.81 5.91
CA ALA A 375 6.19 22.26 7.22
C ALA A 375 7.60 22.63 7.70
N VAL A 376 8.59 22.51 6.81
CA VAL A 376 9.98 22.84 7.11
C VAL A 376 10.13 24.31 7.49
N VAL A 377 9.59 25.21 6.66
CA VAL A 377 9.62 26.66 6.88
C VAL A 377 8.92 27.01 8.20
N ALA A 378 7.72 26.48 8.44
CA ALA A 378 6.99 26.74 9.68
C ALA A 378 7.75 26.27 10.94
N GLY A 379 8.38 25.09 10.89
CA GLY A 379 9.19 24.56 11.98
C GLY A 379 10.42 25.42 12.27
N LEU A 380 11.17 25.79 11.24
CA LEU A 380 12.37 26.61 11.36
C LEU A 380 12.06 28.03 11.87
N LEU A 381 11.00 28.66 11.36
CA LEU A 381 10.55 29.97 11.84
C LEU A 381 10.10 29.91 13.30
N GLN A 382 9.36 28.87 13.70
CA GLN A 382 8.98 28.67 15.10
C GLN A 382 10.19 28.50 16.02
N ALA A 383 11.27 27.90 15.51
CA ALA A 383 12.54 27.76 16.23
C ALA A 383 13.44 29.01 16.16
N GLY A 384 13.02 30.10 15.51
CA GLY A 384 13.77 31.36 15.44
C GLY A 384 14.79 31.45 14.29
N GLY A 385 14.68 30.61 13.27
CA GLY A 385 15.51 30.65 12.06
C GLY A 385 15.08 31.73 11.07
N ARG A 386 16.01 32.17 10.22
CA ARG A 386 15.75 32.98 9.01
C ARG A 386 15.65 32.07 7.80
N VAL A 387 14.61 32.19 6.99
CA VAL A 387 14.34 31.26 5.89
C VAL A 387 14.17 32.00 4.57
N ASP A 388 15.02 31.69 3.60
CA ASP A 388 14.87 32.12 2.21
C ASP A 388 14.33 30.96 1.36
N VAL A 389 13.22 31.20 0.65
CA VAL A 389 12.52 30.17 -0.12
C VAL A 389 12.83 30.32 -1.61
N PHE A 390 13.34 29.25 -2.20
CA PHE A 390 13.64 29.16 -3.62
C PHE A 390 12.71 28.15 -4.28
N ASN A 391 12.08 28.50 -5.40
CA ASN A 391 11.24 27.55 -6.12
C ASN A 391 11.24 27.84 -7.63
N ARG A 392 11.12 26.79 -8.45
CA ARG A 392 11.11 26.89 -9.92
C ARG A 392 9.98 27.77 -10.44
N THR A 393 8.85 27.78 -9.74
CA THR A 393 7.69 28.65 -10.02
C THR A 393 7.65 29.75 -8.96
N PRO A 394 8.02 31.00 -9.30
CA PRO A 394 8.09 32.11 -8.33
C PRO A 394 6.79 32.32 -7.54
N ASP A 395 5.64 32.31 -8.23
CA ASP A 395 4.31 32.49 -7.62
C ASP A 395 4.03 31.51 -6.46
N ARG A 396 4.60 30.30 -6.51
CA ARG A 396 4.45 29.32 -5.42
C ARG A 396 5.31 29.66 -4.21
N ALA A 397 6.53 30.15 -4.42
CA ALA A 397 7.38 30.63 -3.33
C ALA A 397 6.77 31.89 -2.69
N GLU A 398 6.28 32.83 -3.52
CA GLU A 398 5.57 34.02 -3.07
C GLU A 398 4.37 33.66 -2.21
N SER A 399 3.50 32.77 -2.71
CA SER A 399 2.34 32.30 -1.96
C SER A 399 2.72 31.60 -0.65
N LEU A 400 3.84 30.87 -0.62
CA LEU A 400 4.33 30.26 0.62
C LEU A 400 4.79 31.33 1.60
N VAL A 401 5.69 32.22 1.20
CA VAL A 401 6.24 33.30 2.04
C VAL A 401 5.12 34.19 2.60
N GLU A 402 4.21 34.66 1.75
CA GLU A 402 3.04 35.44 2.18
C GLU A 402 2.18 34.68 3.18
N SER A 403 2.01 33.37 2.98
CA SER A 403 1.19 32.55 3.87
C SER A 403 1.80 32.30 5.25
N MET A 404 3.11 32.49 5.40
CA MET A 404 3.79 32.39 6.70
C MET A 404 3.59 33.64 7.55
N ASP A 405 3.35 34.80 6.91
CA ASP A 405 3.16 36.11 7.55
C ASP A 405 4.25 36.41 8.60
N ASP A 406 5.52 36.12 8.24
CA ASP A 406 6.67 36.23 9.14
C ASP A 406 7.81 36.97 8.42
N PRO A 407 8.33 38.09 8.97
CA PRO A 407 9.42 38.86 8.34
C PRO A 407 10.75 38.09 8.26
N MET A 408 10.89 36.97 8.98
CA MET A 408 12.05 36.10 8.90
C MET A 408 11.95 35.10 7.74
N CYS A 409 10.84 35.10 7.01
CA CYS A 409 10.63 34.32 5.79
C CYS A 409 10.64 35.24 4.57
N THR A 410 11.55 35.00 3.64
CA THR A 410 11.75 35.84 2.46
C THR A 410 11.88 34.98 1.20
N LEU A 411 11.71 35.62 0.04
CA LEU A 411 12.03 34.99 -1.24
C LEU A 411 13.55 34.94 -1.40
N GLY A 412 14.04 33.80 -1.83
CA GLY A 412 15.44 33.65 -2.20
C GLY A 412 15.78 34.46 -3.45
N ASP A 413 16.88 35.21 -3.39
CA ASP A 413 17.47 35.89 -4.53
C ASP A 413 18.51 34.99 -5.21
N LEU A 414 18.32 34.72 -6.50
CA LEU A 414 19.23 33.88 -7.30
C LEU A 414 20.62 34.52 -7.47
N ASP A 415 20.73 35.84 -7.33
CA ASP A 415 21.98 36.58 -7.42
C ASP A 415 22.69 36.68 -6.05
N GLU A 416 21.98 36.49 -4.94
CA GLU A 416 22.50 36.58 -3.56
C GLU A 416 22.35 35.27 -2.78
N VAL A 417 23.17 34.28 -3.15
CA VAL A 417 23.10 32.90 -2.60
C VAL A 417 24.16 32.59 -1.51
N SER A 418 24.70 33.60 -0.82
CA SER A 418 25.76 33.45 0.20
C SER A 418 25.25 33.43 1.63
N GLY A 419 26.05 32.83 2.54
CA GLY A 419 25.87 32.96 3.99
C GLY A 419 24.69 32.19 4.57
N TYR A 420 24.30 31.09 3.93
CA TYR A 420 23.37 30.13 4.49
C TYR A 420 24.11 29.17 5.42
N ASP A 421 23.59 28.92 6.60
CA ASP A 421 24.10 27.86 7.47
C ASP A 421 23.65 26.48 6.96
N VAL A 422 22.45 26.42 6.36
CA VAL A 422 21.85 25.18 5.87
C VAL A 422 21.13 25.39 4.55
N VAL A 423 21.32 24.46 3.62
CA VAL A 423 20.53 24.36 2.38
C VAL A 423 19.67 23.10 2.44
N ILE A 424 18.35 23.25 2.32
CA ILE A 424 17.37 22.17 2.52
C ILE A 424 16.61 21.90 1.21
N ASN A 425 16.76 20.71 0.64
CA ASN A 425 15.91 20.27 -0.47
C ASN A 425 14.59 19.69 0.05
N THR A 426 13.49 20.31 -0.36
CA THR A 426 12.11 19.84 -0.09
C THR A 426 11.33 19.52 -1.36
N THR A 427 12.01 19.51 -2.51
CA THR A 427 11.45 19.09 -3.80
C THR A 427 11.47 17.57 -3.94
N THR A 428 10.91 17.05 -5.03
CA THR A 428 11.02 15.64 -5.43
C THR A 428 12.23 15.35 -6.32
N VAL A 429 13.04 16.38 -6.63
CA VAL A 429 14.22 16.23 -7.49
C VAL A 429 15.22 15.29 -6.80
N GLY A 430 15.75 14.33 -7.56
CA GLY A 430 16.63 13.28 -7.01
C GLY A 430 15.88 12.04 -6.50
N MET A 431 14.54 12.04 -6.46
CA MET A 431 13.74 10.89 -6.04
C MET A 431 13.66 9.84 -7.16
N ALA A 432 13.81 8.56 -6.82
CA ALA A 432 13.68 7.48 -7.78
C ALA A 432 12.30 7.50 -8.46
N GLY A 433 12.28 7.39 -9.80
CA GLY A 433 11.06 7.43 -10.60
C GLY A 433 10.53 8.84 -10.93
N ASP A 434 11.12 9.90 -10.36
CA ASP A 434 10.83 11.28 -10.76
C ASP A 434 11.49 11.61 -12.12
N PRO A 435 10.86 12.42 -13.00
CA PRO A 435 11.46 12.84 -14.26
C PRO A 435 12.82 13.55 -14.11
N ASP A 436 13.08 14.18 -12.96
CA ASP A 436 14.32 14.87 -12.63
C ASP A 436 15.18 14.06 -11.61
N ALA A 437 15.08 12.72 -11.60
CA ALA A 437 15.80 11.83 -10.67
C ALA A 437 17.34 11.93 -10.75
N ASP A 438 17.91 12.17 -11.93
CA ASP A 438 19.36 12.25 -12.15
C ASP A 438 19.91 13.69 -12.06
N ARG A 439 19.12 14.62 -11.51
CA ARG A 439 19.45 16.06 -11.47
C ARG A 439 19.53 16.57 -10.05
N THR A 440 20.08 17.77 -9.88
CA THR A 440 20.06 18.48 -8.59
C THR A 440 19.06 19.63 -8.60
N PRO A 441 18.46 19.98 -7.45
CA PRO A 441 17.65 21.18 -7.34
C PRO A 441 18.48 22.46 -7.57
N ILE A 442 19.79 22.43 -7.31
CA ILE A 442 20.71 23.53 -7.58
C ILE A 442 20.75 23.86 -9.07
N GLU A 443 20.95 22.86 -9.92
CA GLU A 443 20.94 23.01 -11.38
C GLU A 443 19.59 23.50 -11.91
N LEU A 444 18.50 22.91 -11.42
CA LEU A 444 17.14 23.23 -11.87
C LEU A 444 16.69 24.64 -11.53
N LEU A 445 17.14 25.16 -10.38
CA LEU A 445 16.85 26.51 -9.93
C LEU A 445 17.84 27.55 -10.48
N GLY A 446 18.88 27.12 -11.19
CA GLY A 446 19.94 28.00 -11.69
C GLY A 446 20.82 28.59 -10.58
N LEU A 447 20.86 27.93 -9.42
CA LEU A 447 21.68 28.31 -8.27
C LEU A 447 23.16 27.99 -8.52
N ARG A 448 24.03 28.50 -7.66
CA ARG A 448 25.49 28.29 -7.78
C ARG A 448 25.95 27.27 -6.75
N ASN A 449 26.79 26.32 -7.17
CA ASN A 449 27.29 25.25 -6.30
C ASN A 449 28.03 25.77 -5.06
N TRP A 450 28.68 26.93 -5.13
CA TRP A 450 29.38 27.52 -3.98
C TRP A 450 28.45 27.85 -2.81
N MET A 451 27.13 27.97 -3.03
CA MET A 451 26.14 28.04 -1.96
C MET A 451 26.21 26.82 -1.02
N LEU A 452 26.53 25.64 -1.57
CA LEU A 452 26.72 24.42 -0.80
C LEU A 452 28.07 24.40 -0.08
N GLU A 453 29.12 24.97 -0.70
CA GLU A 453 30.46 25.09 -0.08
C GLU A 453 30.44 26.01 1.16
N ASP A 454 29.66 27.09 1.10
CA ASP A 454 29.50 28.04 2.21
C ASP A 454 28.59 27.51 3.33
N ALA A 455 27.75 26.52 3.04
CA ALA A 455 26.83 25.94 4.01
C ALA A 455 27.54 25.02 5.01
N GLN A 456 27.06 25.01 6.25
CA GLN A 456 27.52 24.04 7.24
C GLN A 456 26.90 22.66 6.99
N VAL A 457 25.63 22.64 6.57
CA VAL A 457 24.85 21.42 6.33
C VAL A 457 24.04 21.54 5.03
N VAL A 458 24.04 20.47 4.24
CA VAL A 458 23.03 20.22 3.20
C VAL A 458 22.05 19.18 3.73
N TYR A 459 20.76 19.54 3.76
CA TYR A 459 19.70 18.67 4.21
C TYR A 459 18.89 18.19 3.00
N GLU A 460 18.85 16.88 2.78
CA GLU A 460 18.07 16.25 1.72
C GLU A 460 16.81 15.61 2.33
N CYS A 461 15.60 16.07 1.95
CA CYS A 461 14.37 15.43 2.42
C CYS A 461 14.03 14.16 1.62
N VAL A 462 14.57 13.97 0.41
CA VAL A 462 14.41 12.73 -0.34
C VAL A 462 15.17 11.60 0.36
N TYR A 463 14.50 10.48 0.64
CA TYR A 463 15.11 9.32 1.31
C TYR A 463 15.24 8.08 0.41
N ALA A 464 14.63 8.11 -0.78
CA ALA A 464 14.63 7.00 -1.74
C ALA A 464 14.98 7.54 -3.14
N PRO A 465 16.26 7.41 -3.57
CA PRO A 465 17.38 6.75 -2.89
C PRO A 465 17.99 7.60 -1.76
N ARG A 466 18.79 6.98 -0.89
CA ARG A 466 19.55 7.68 0.17
C ARG A 466 20.65 8.58 -0.37
N ARG A 467 21.33 8.14 -1.44
CA ARG A 467 22.36 8.93 -2.15
C ARG A 467 21.72 9.55 -3.38
N THR A 468 21.21 10.77 -3.24
CA THR A 468 20.69 11.57 -4.36
C THR A 468 21.84 12.32 -5.05
N PRO A 469 21.65 12.83 -6.28
CA PRO A 469 22.64 13.71 -6.91
C PRO A 469 23.02 14.93 -6.08
N LEU A 470 22.10 15.46 -5.24
CA LEU A 470 22.40 16.56 -4.32
C LEU A 470 23.33 16.11 -3.19
N VAL A 471 23.08 14.94 -2.60
CA VAL A 471 23.94 14.35 -1.57
C VAL A 471 25.35 14.16 -2.12
N GLU A 472 25.47 13.55 -3.30
CA GLU A 472 26.78 13.33 -3.94
C GLU A 472 27.52 14.64 -4.25
N LEU A 473 26.79 15.66 -4.73
CA LEU A 473 27.37 16.98 -4.97
C LEU A 473 27.87 17.62 -3.67
N ALA A 474 27.06 17.63 -2.61
CA ALA A 474 27.44 18.21 -1.32
C ALA A 474 28.66 17.51 -0.71
N GLU A 475 28.69 16.17 -0.73
CA GLU A 475 29.84 15.39 -0.26
C GLU A 475 31.11 15.69 -1.09
N SER A 476 30.98 15.86 -2.41
CA SER A 476 32.12 16.19 -3.29
C SER A 476 32.74 17.56 -2.99
N LEU A 477 31.96 18.46 -2.40
CA LEU A 477 32.37 19.80 -1.97
C LEU A 477 32.88 19.81 -0.51
N GLY A 478 32.80 18.68 0.20
CA GLY A 478 33.22 18.55 1.60
C GLY A 478 32.19 19.06 2.60
N THR A 479 30.96 19.32 2.17
CA THR A 479 29.88 19.81 3.03
C THR A 479 29.21 18.65 3.78
N SER A 480 28.85 18.87 5.05
CA SER A 480 28.14 17.85 5.83
C SER A 480 26.74 17.64 5.30
N VAL A 481 26.25 16.40 5.28
CA VAL A 481 24.93 16.06 4.76
C VAL A 481 24.07 15.41 5.85
N VAL A 482 22.80 15.81 5.90
CA VAL A 482 21.74 15.05 6.60
C VAL A 482 20.77 14.52 5.55
N THR A 483 20.57 13.21 5.53
CA THR A 483 19.73 12.51 4.55
C THR A 483 18.28 12.35 5.04
N GLY A 484 17.37 12.08 4.09
CA GLY A 484 15.94 12.13 4.34
C GLY A 484 15.42 11.08 5.32
N ASP A 485 16.15 9.98 5.51
CA ASP A 485 15.84 8.94 6.49
C ASP A 485 15.83 9.49 7.93
N ALA A 486 16.69 10.46 8.25
CA ALA A 486 16.70 11.12 9.56
C ALA A 486 15.36 11.82 9.82
N MET A 487 14.87 12.60 8.85
CA MET A 487 13.57 13.28 8.94
C MET A 487 12.43 12.26 8.99
N PHE A 488 12.47 11.25 8.12
CA PHE A 488 11.47 10.20 8.02
C PHE A 488 11.29 9.46 9.36
N LEU A 489 12.38 9.03 9.99
CA LEU A 489 12.34 8.35 11.29
C LEU A 489 11.83 9.30 12.40
N ALA A 490 12.29 10.54 12.42
CA ALA A 490 11.89 11.52 13.44
C ALA A 490 10.40 11.91 13.35
N GLN A 491 9.84 12.04 12.14
CA GLN A 491 8.42 12.31 11.95
C GLN A 491 7.56 11.06 12.24
N ALA A 492 8.02 9.86 11.82
CA ALA A 492 7.32 8.60 12.06
C ALA A 492 7.28 8.27 13.55
N ARG A 493 8.34 8.61 14.29
CA ARG A 493 8.41 8.46 15.74
C ARG A 493 7.27 9.20 16.41
N ARG A 494 7.13 10.49 16.07
CA ARG A 494 6.11 11.35 16.66
C ARG A 494 4.71 10.85 16.33
N GLN A 495 4.47 10.43 15.09
CA GLN A 495 3.19 9.82 14.70
C GLN A 495 2.87 8.58 15.54
N PHE A 496 3.85 7.69 15.69
CA PHE A 496 3.69 6.48 16.51
C PHE A 496 3.40 6.81 17.97
N GLU A 497 4.14 7.73 18.57
CA GLU A 497 3.94 8.17 19.96
C GLU A 497 2.57 8.83 20.16
N ILE A 498 2.13 9.66 19.22
CA ILE A 498 0.81 10.32 19.23
C ILE A 498 -0.32 9.27 19.23
N TRP A 499 -0.22 8.23 18.39
CA TRP A 499 -1.29 7.26 18.24
C TRP A 499 -1.31 6.18 19.31
N THR A 500 -0.14 5.75 19.77
CA THR A 500 0.00 4.59 20.67
C THR A 500 0.20 4.98 22.12
N GLY A 501 0.71 6.19 22.38
CA GLY A 501 1.22 6.61 23.69
C GLY A 501 2.50 5.87 24.12
N ALA A 502 3.05 4.99 23.29
CA ALA A 502 4.26 4.23 23.55
C ALA A 502 5.47 4.87 22.86
N ALA A 503 6.67 4.66 23.42
CA ALA A 503 7.91 5.09 22.79
C ALA A 503 8.17 4.28 21.50
N ALA A 504 8.57 4.95 20.43
CA ALA A 504 8.86 4.25 19.18
C ALA A 504 10.19 3.48 19.23
N PRO A 505 10.26 2.26 18.67
CA PRO A 505 11.49 1.47 18.63
C PRO A 505 12.40 1.93 17.48
N ILE A 506 12.97 3.13 17.60
CA ILE A 506 13.74 3.78 16.51
C ILE A 506 14.92 2.94 16.02
N GLU A 507 15.58 2.21 16.92
CA GLU A 507 16.73 1.38 16.54
C GLU A 507 16.33 0.20 15.65
N LEU A 508 15.17 -0.41 15.92
CA LEU A 508 14.58 -1.43 15.05
C LEU A 508 14.26 -0.82 13.68
N TRP A 509 13.68 0.39 13.66
CA TRP A 509 13.34 1.04 12.40
C TRP A 509 14.55 1.36 11.55
N ARG A 510 15.66 1.83 12.14
CA ARG A 510 16.92 2.04 11.42
C ARG A 510 17.39 0.77 10.73
N GLN A 511 17.43 -0.34 11.46
CA GLN A 511 17.83 -1.65 10.92
C GLN A 511 16.92 -2.16 9.79
N LEU A 512 15.65 -1.75 9.77
CA LEU A 512 14.69 -2.16 8.74
C LEU A 512 14.81 -1.34 7.45
N ILE A 513 15.30 -0.10 7.54
CA ILE A 513 15.39 0.80 6.39
C ILE A 513 16.82 0.93 5.85
N ASP A 514 17.83 0.47 6.61
CA ASP A 514 19.23 0.28 6.18
C ASP A 514 19.34 -0.89 5.20
#